data_AF-A0A7S4R528-F1
#
_entry.id   AF-A0A7S4R528-F1
#
_cell.length_a   1.000
_cell.length_b   1.000
_cell.length_c   1.000
_cell.angle_alpha   90.00
_cell.angle_beta   90.00
_cell.angle_gamma   90.00
#
_symmetry.space_group_name_H-M   'P 1'
#
loop_
_entity.id
_entity.type
_entity.pdbx_description
1 polymer ?
#
loop_
_entity_poly.entity_id
_entity_poly.type
_entity_poly.pdbx_seq_one_letter_code
_entity_poly.pdbx_strand_id
1 'polypeptide(L)'
;QASRPEQPWPGMFFLLLAGCLVPARGQFGGYDPPAPICPAFSCPAGQKAVGNPDHQIWSYGCKDAGMNVFNMASFDPNDPLGGMRAGQKNLDKCCVERDICKQTCGMTSKACHDSFKKCSNKICKGDQNCQLQAMMSDILSEPYDDKKDETEKYDPEATKCKGFKRGQSEACKCVPKKEWQSATETHLKAFYGKFNKEKLTKKGEIKDVDEVWKKWKGKEPEMFLALAAKYKDKAVEIRQKPKPPPYKPPKDDGGSSFSDEAEAEASADAANEEAAEPEAPAPAPASGLDDEDRAFEEKRQSLQDRKAKAAEDEDYDLADKIKGEAAQLLEDEVKRLKAKKAQSIADEEYAEAKRIKQRLAKLEL
;
A
#
# COMPACT_ATOMS: atom_id res chain seq x y z
N GLN A 1 14.75 -22.52 25.48
CA GLN A 1 14.87 -21.30 26.30
C GLN A 1 16.20 -20.65 25.94
N ALA A 2 16.19 -19.61 25.11
CA ALA A 2 17.37 -18.84 24.76
C ALA A 2 17.11 -17.39 25.20
N SER A 3 17.72 -17.01 26.32
CA SER A 3 17.70 -15.68 26.89
C SER A 3 18.48 -14.73 25.97
N ARG A 4 17.79 -13.78 25.33
CA ARG A 4 18.45 -12.64 24.68
C ARG A 4 18.85 -11.64 25.76
N PRO A 5 20.06 -11.07 25.71
CA PRO A 5 20.50 -10.08 26.69
C PRO A 5 19.70 -8.77 26.51
N GLU A 6 19.07 -8.33 27.60
CA GLU A 6 18.44 -7.02 27.74
C GLU A 6 19.51 -5.93 27.62
N GLN A 7 19.34 -5.02 26.65
CA GLN A 7 20.15 -3.81 26.62
C GLN A 7 19.56 -2.77 27.59
N PRO A 8 20.37 -2.21 28.51
CA PRO A 8 19.95 -1.12 29.38
C PRO A 8 19.69 0.14 28.55
N TRP A 9 18.52 0.73 28.73
CA TRP A 9 18.12 1.99 28.12
C TRP A 9 19.04 3.12 28.60
N PRO A 10 19.77 3.84 27.71
CA PRO A 10 20.39 5.08 28.11
C PRO A 10 19.35 6.20 28.06
N GLY A 11 19.10 6.76 29.23
CA GLY A 11 19.00 8.19 29.53
C GLY A 11 18.37 9.14 28.49
N MET A 12 17.34 9.84 28.96
CA MET A 12 17.21 11.30 28.79
C MET A 12 17.45 11.82 27.36
N PHE A 13 16.42 11.74 26.52
CA PHE A 13 16.34 12.60 25.34
C PHE A 13 16.11 14.04 25.79
N PHE A 14 17.21 14.78 25.98
CA PHE A 14 17.22 16.23 26.10
C PHE A 14 16.58 16.84 24.85
N LEU A 15 15.45 17.52 25.04
CA LEU A 15 14.87 18.47 24.10
C LEU A 15 15.82 19.66 24.01
N LEU A 16 16.85 19.55 23.15
CA LEU A 16 17.70 20.67 22.76
C LEU A 16 16.86 21.65 21.92
N LEU A 17 16.55 22.79 22.52
CA LEU A 17 16.18 24.03 21.86
C LEU A 17 17.37 24.50 21.01
N ALA A 18 17.48 23.98 19.79
CA ALA A 18 18.44 24.44 18.80
C ALA A 18 17.95 25.77 18.21
N GLY A 19 18.80 26.80 18.33
CA GLY A 19 18.59 28.14 17.80
C GLY A 19 18.29 28.15 16.30
N CYS A 20 17.40 29.06 15.92
CA CYS A 20 16.94 29.30 14.56
C CYS A 20 18.05 29.93 13.70
N LEU A 21 18.95 29.11 13.15
CA LEU A 21 19.62 29.46 11.90
C LEU A 21 18.67 29.06 10.77
N VAL A 22 17.97 30.04 10.19
CA VAL A 22 17.13 29.85 9.00
C VAL A 22 18.05 29.95 7.78
N PRO A 23 18.48 28.83 7.17
CA PRO A 23 19.15 28.92 5.88
C PRO A 23 18.17 29.50 4.86
N ALA A 24 18.63 30.51 4.11
CA ALA A 24 17.91 31.07 2.97
C ALA A 24 17.65 29.94 1.96
N ARG A 25 16.45 29.36 1.99
CA ARG A 25 15.99 28.37 1.01
C ARG A 25 15.79 29.08 -0.33
N GLY A 26 16.55 28.66 -1.34
CA GLY A 26 16.40 29.11 -2.72
C GLY A 26 14.95 28.97 -3.19
N GLN A 27 14.49 30.01 -3.87
CA GLN A 27 13.11 30.29 -4.27
C GLN A 27 12.71 29.51 -5.54
N PHE A 28 13.04 28.23 -5.61
CA PHE A 28 12.41 27.33 -6.58
C PHE A 28 11.14 26.78 -5.94
N GLY A 29 9.99 27.29 -6.39
CA GLY A 29 8.67 27.01 -5.83
C GLY A 29 8.31 25.53 -5.95
N GLY A 30 8.68 24.74 -4.94
CA GLY A 30 8.20 23.37 -4.80
C GLY A 30 6.68 23.38 -4.64
N TYR A 31 5.99 22.59 -5.45
CA TYR A 31 4.54 22.44 -5.36
C TYR A 31 4.18 21.86 -3.98
N ASP A 32 3.44 22.65 -3.20
CA ASP A 32 3.10 22.35 -1.82
C ASP A 32 1.58 22.34 -1.68
N PRO A 33 0.92 21.20 -1.91
CA PRO A 33 -0.53 21.15 -1.92
C PRO A 33 -1.08 21.53 -0.54
N PRO A 34 -2.12 22.38 -0.49
CA PRO A 34 -2.75 22.74 0.77
C PRO A 34 -3.34 21.49 1.43
N ALA A 35 -3.37 21.49 2.75
CA ALA A 35 -3.99 20.39 3.49
C ALA A 35 -5.48 20.26 3.10
N PRO A 36 -5.99 19.03 2.88
CA PRO A 36 -7.40 18.85 2.57
C PRO A 36 -8.26 19.28 3.75
N ILE A 37 -9.33 20.02 3.48
CA ILE A 37 -10.26 20.52 4.50
C ILE A 37 -11.32 19.44 4.75
N CYS A 38 -10.99 18.47 5.59
CA CYS A 38 -11.94 17.42 5.93
C CYS A 38 -12.66 17.77 7.24
N PRO A 39 -14.00 17.60 7.30
CA PRO A 39 -14.73 17.80 8.53
C PRO A 39 -14.19 16.84 9.61
N ALA A 40 -13.93 17.37 10.79
CA ALA A 40 -13.53 16.57 11.94
C ALA A 40 -14.67 15.62 12.34
N PHE A 41 -14.31 14.46 12.89
CA PHE A 41 -15.30 13.54 13.43
C PHE A 41 -16.07 14.20 14.58
N SER A 42 -17.40 14.22 14.48
CA SER A 42 -18.29 14.86 15.45
C SER A 42 -19.22 13.85 16.10
N CYS A 43 -19.33 13.89 17.42
CA CYS A 43 -20.30 13.11 18.18
C CYS A 43 -21.60 13.88 18.42
N PRO A 44 -22.72 13.18 18.70
CA PRO A 44 -23.96 13.82 19.15
C PRO A 44 -23.76 14.72 20.38
N ALA A 45 -24.69 15.66 20.59
CA ALA A 45 -24.65 16.56 21.73
C ALA A 45 -24.53 15.81 23.07
N GLY A 46 -23.64 16.26 23.95
CA GLY A 46 -23.37 15.62 25.24
C GLY A 46 -22.41 14.43 25.20
N GLN A 47 -21.99 13.99 24.00
CA GLN A 47 -20.99 12.94 23.82
C GLN A 47 -19.65 13.52 23.33
N LYS A 48 -18.58 12.73 23.51
CA LYS A 48 -17.24 13.01 23.01
C LYS A 48 -16.67 11.78 22.32
N ALA A 49 -15.86 12.02 21.29
CA ALA A 49 -15.16 10.96 20.60
C ALA A 49 -14.01 10.42 21.47
N VAL A 50 -13.90 9.10 21.53
CA VAL A 50 -12.80 8.37 22.15
C VAL A 50 -12.37 7.26 21.21
N GLY A 51 -11.09 6.88 21.27
CA GLY A 51 -10.62 5.79 20.44
C GLY A 51 -11.31 4.45 20.78
N ASN A 52 -11.57 3.67 19.73
CA ASN A 52 -12.14 2.34 19.81
C ASN A 52 -11.02 1.32 20.14
N PRO A 53 -11.04 0.67 21.31
CA PRO A 53 -9.98 -0.28 21.71
C PRO A 53 -9.92 -1.53 20.82
N ASP A 54 -11.01 -1.84 20.13
CA ASP A 54 -11.10 -2.99 19.24
C ASP A 54 -10.64 -2.66 17.80
N HIS A 55 -10.41 -1.37 17.51
CA HIS A 55 -9.91 -0.94 16.20
C HIS A 55 -8.43 -1.32 16.05
N GLN A 56 -8.15 -2.20 15.10
CA GLN A 56 -6.79 -2.51 14.70
C GLN A 56 -6.36 -1.51 13.62
N ILE A 57 -5.37 -0.66 13.95
CA ILE A 57 -4.79 0.27 12.97
C ILE A 57 -4.19 -0.56 11.83
N TRP A 58 -4.50 -0.17 10.60
CA TRP A 58 -3.97 -0.82 9.41
C TRP A 58 -3.34 0.21 8.46
N SER A 59 -2.49 -0.20 7.54
CA SER A 59 -1.94 0.69 6.52
C SER A 59 -1.66 -0.11 5.26
N TYR A 60 -1.88 0.49 4.10
CA TYR A 60 -1.43 -0.08 2.83
C TYR A 60 0.03 0.25 2.52
N GLY A 61 0.65 1.11 3.34
CA GLY A 61 1.94 1.70 3.06
C GLY A 61 1.94 2.45 1.73
N CYS A 62 3.13 2.66 1.19
CA CYS A 62 3.31 3.20 -0.14
C CYS A 62 4.58 2.67 -0.81
N LYS A 63 4.85 1.37 -0.62
CA LYS A 63 5.94 0.66 -1.29
C LYS A 63 5.94 0.89 -2.80
N ASP A 64 4.75 0.96 -3.41
CA ASP A 64 4.59 1.14 -4.87
C ASP A 64 4.48 2.59 -5.32
N ALA A 65 4.43 3.57 -4.41
CA ALA A 65 4.14 4.95 -4.77
C ALA A 65 5.35 5.75 -5.29
N GLY A 66 6.49 5.09 -5.47
CA GLY A 66 7.67 5.68 -6.09
C GLY A 66 8.01 5.04 -7.43
N MET A 67 7.02 4.46 -8.12
CA MET A 67 7.15 4.24 -9.56
C MET A 67 7.42 5.60 -10.21
N ASN A 68 8.68 5.85 -10.58
CA ASN A 68 9.05 6.98 -11.42
C ASN A 68 8.47 6.74 -12.81
N VAL A 69 7.18 7.02 -12.99
CA VAL A 69 6.50 6.92 -14.30
C VAL A 69 7.25 7.75 -15.36
N PHE A 70 8.00 8.77 -14.93
CA PHE A 70 8.80 9.63 -15.79
C PHE A 70 10.26 9.18 -16.02
N ASN A 71 10.76 8.16 -15.31
CA ASN A 71 12.09 7.62 -15.60
C ASN A 71 12.00 6.51 -16.64
N MET A 72 11.62 6.87 -17.86
CA MET A 72 11.60 5.95 -19.02
C MET A 72 13.01 5.60 -19.52
N ALA A 73 14.06 6.25 -19.00
CA ALA A 73 15.44 6.06 -19.44
C ALA A 73 16.02 4.67 -19.13
N SER A 74 15.34 3.86 -18.30
CA SER A 74 15.74 2.50 -17.95
C SER A 74 14.56 1.54 -18.04
N PHE A 75 13.79 1.62 -19.12
CA PHE A 75 12.75 0.62 -19.42
C PHE A 75 13.44 -0.68 -19.85
N ASP A 76 13.67 -1.59 -18.90
CA ASP A 76 14.00 -2.97 -19.24
C ASP A 76 12.70 -3.69 -19.63
N PRO A 77 12.53 -4.14 -20.89
CA PRO A 77 11.32 -4.84 -21.33
C PRO A 77 11.01 -6.10 -20.52
N ASN A 78 12.03 -6.70 -19.88
CA ASN A 78 11.89 -7.93 -19.09
C ASN A 78 11.64 -7.66 -17.60
N ASP A 79 11.88 -6.43 -17.13
CA ASP A 79 11.51 -5.97 -15.79
C ASP A 79 11.12 -4.47 -15.84
N PRO A 80 9.95 -4.14 -16.42
CA PRO A 80 9.53 -2.75 -16.60
C PRO A 80 9.35 -1.99 -15.28
N LEU A 81 9.39 -2.69 -14.14
CA LEU A 81 9.30 -2.14 -12.79
C LEU A 81 10.63 -2.20 -12.00
N GLY A 82 11.66 -2.88 -12.52
CA GLY A 82 12.94 -3.08 -11.85
C GLY A 82 13.73 -1.80 -11.68
N GLY A 83 13.85 -1.03 -12.78
CA GLY A 83 14.49 0.28 -12.77
C GLY A 83 13.78 1.31 -11.88
N MET A 84 12.48 1.13 -11.63
CA MET A 84 11.70 2.00 -10.75
C MET A 84 12.02 1.79 -9.27
N ARG A 85 12.48 0.60 -8.85
CA ARG A 85 12.73 0.27 -7.44
C ARG A 85 14.11 0.70 -6.94
N ALA A 86 15.12 0.73 -7.82
CA ALA A 86 16.52 0.95 -7.43
C ALA A 86 16.83 2.37 -6.89
N GLY A 87 15.95 3.36 -7.15
CA GLY A 87 16.11 4.74 -6.69
C GLY A 87 15.09 5.21 -5.64
N GLN A 88 14.19 4.33 -5.18
CA GLN A 88 13.12 4.74 -4.27
C GLN A 88 13.66 5.09 -2.88
N LYS A 89 13.52 6.35 -2.48
CA LYS A 89 13.64 6.73 -1.08
C LYS A 89 12.47 6.08 -0.33
N ASN A 90 12.74 5.53 0.86
CA ASN A 90 11.76 4.81 1.68
C ASN A 90 10.66 5.74 2.27
N LEU A 91 9.77 6.26 1.42
CA LEU A 91 8.60 7.06 1.81
C LEU A 91 7.53 6.24 2.53
N ASP A 92 7.61 4.91 2.44
CA ASP A 92 6.69 3.97 3.09
C ASP A 92 6.47 4.29 4.57
N LYS A 93 7.56 4.66 5.28
CA LYS A 93 7.48 5.11 6.67
C LYS A 93 6.55 6.31 6.87
N CYS A 94 6.61 7.31 5.99
CA CYS A 94 5.76 8.49 6.07
C CYS A 94 4.29 8.14 5.76
N CYS A 95 4.07 7.24 4.82
CA CYS A 95 2.72 6.78 4.47
C CYS A 95 2.08 5.99 5.61
N VAL A 96 2.83 5.10 6.27
CA VAL A 96 2.37 4.42 7.48
C VAL A 96 2.05 5.42 8.59
N GLU A 97 2.92 6.41 8.84
CA GLU A 97 2.68 7.46 9.86
C GLU A 97 1.44 8.32 9.54
N ARG A 98 1.21 8.63 8.27
CA ARG A 98 -0.01 9.30 7.81
C ARG A 98 -1.25 8.46 8.06
N ASP A 99 -1.22 7.17 7.73
CA ASP A 99 -2.37 6.28 7.88
C ASP A 99 -2.71 6.06 9.36
N ILE A 100 -1.69 5.93 10.23
CA ILE A 100 -1.86 5.96 11.69
C ILE A 100 -2.58 7.24 12.11
N CYS A 101 -2.16 8.40 11.61
CA CYS A 101 -2.78 9.68 11.96
C CYS A 101 -4.25 9.73 11.51
N LYS A 102 -4.55 9.33 10.26
CA LYS A 102 -5.93 9.28 9.72
C LYS A 102 -6.82 8.36 10.58
N GLN A 103 -6.26 7.30 11.15
CA GLN A 103 -6.94 6.34 12.05
C GLN A 103 -6.76 6.64 13.54
N THR A 104 -6.21 7.79 13.94
CA THR A 104 -6.14 8.17 15.34
C THR A 104 -7.33 9.06 15.66
N CYS A 105 -8.22 8.58 16.54
CA CYS A 105 -9.46 9.29 16.84
C CYS A 105 -9.22 10.72 17.36
N GLY A 106 -9.88 11.70 16.75
CA GLY A 106 -9.81 13.11 17.15
C GLY A 106 -8.67 13.90 16.50
N MET A 107 -7.84 13.27 15.67
CA MET A 107 -6.88 13.99 14.83
C MET A 107 -7.60 14.78 13.74
N THR A 108 -7.03 15.91 13.31
CA THR A 108 -7.52 16.69 12.16
C THR A 108 -6.79 16.29 10.88
N SER A 109 -7.45 16.41 9.73
CA SER A 109 -6.81 16.14 8.42
C SER A 109 -5.57 17.00 8.21
N LYS A 110 -5.64 18.28 8.63
CA LYS A 110 -4.51 19.21 8.58
C LYS A 110 -3.31 18.72 9.39
N ALA A 111 -3.53 18.26 10.62
CA ALA A 111 -2.43 17.73 11.44
C ALA A 111 -1.78 16.50 10.80
N CYS A 112 -2.58 15.62 10.17
CA CYS A 112 -2.06 14.46 9.46
C CYS A 112 -1.27 14.83 8.20
N HIS A 113 -1.77 15.79 7.41
CA HIS A 113 -1.07 16.33 6.25
C HIS A 113 0.26 16.98 6.63
N ASP A 114 0.26 17.84 7.65
CA ASP A 114 1.44 18.52 8.14
C ASP A 114 2.49 17.52 8.66
N SER A 115 2.06 16.46 9.35
CA SER A 115 2.94 15.38 9.80
C SER A 115 3.56 14.62 8.63
N PHE A 116 2.75 14.22 7.66
CA PHE A 116 3.20 13.55 6.44
C PHE A 116 4.21 14.39 5.68
N LYS A 117 3.91 15.67 5.46
CA LYS A 117 4.78 16.62 4.77
C LYS A 117 6.11 16.85 5.49
N LYS A 118 6.10 16.94 6.83
CA LYS A 118 7.35 17.01 7.60
C LYS A 118 8.19 15.76 7.42
N CYS A 119 7.57 14.59 7.44
CA CYS A 119 8.25 13.32 7.21
C CYS A 119 8.82 13.23 5.78
N SER A 120 8.01 13.49 4.75
CA SER A 120 8.42 13.41 3.35
C SER A 120 9.51 14.42 3.02
N ASN A 121 9.42 15.67 3.51
CA ASN A 121 10.47 16.67 3.32
C ASN A 121 11.81 16.25 3.94
N LYS A 122 11.79 15.58 5.10
CA LYS A 122 13.00 15.05 5.73
C LYS A 122 13.64 13.95 4.90
N ILE A 123 12.84 13.09 4.26
CA ILE A 123 13.31 12.00 3.40
C ILE A 123 13.80 12.54 2.05
N CYS A 124 13.02 13.42 1.42
CA CYS A 124 13.31 13.92 0.08
C CYS A 124 14.48 14.90 0.05
N LYS A 125 14.73 15.66 1.12
CA LYS A 125 15.83 16.64 1.20
C LYS A 125 15.82 17.66 0.05
N GLY A 126 14.63 18.04 -0.45
CA GLY A 126 14.46 19.01 -1.54
C GLY A 126 14.44 18.43 -2.96
N ASP A 127 14.61 17.12 -3.10
CA ASP A 127 14.46 16.41 -4.37
C ASP A 127 13.01 16.48 -4.89
N GLN A 128 12.82 17.16 -6.03
CA GLN A 128 11.51 17.38 -6.64
C GLN A 128 10.84 16.08 -7.08
N ASN A 129 11.62 15.12 -7.58
CA ASN A 129 11.06 13.81 -8.00
C ASN A 129 10.54 13.05 -6.78
N CYS A 130 11.27 13.06 -5.67
CA CYS A 130 10.81 12.47 -4.42
C CYS A 130 9.57 13.19 -3.84
N GLN A 131 9.52 14.53 -3.92
CA GLN A 131 8.36 15.29 -3.47
C GLN A 131 7.11 14.98 -4.30
N LEU A 132 7.27 14.85 -5.62
CA LEU A 132 6.19 14.43 -6.52
C LEU A 132 5.73 12.99 -6.20
N GLN A 133 6.66 12.06 -5.94
CA GLN A 133 6.32 10.71 -5.50
C GLN A 133 5.55 10.71 -4.16
N ALA A 134 5.98 11.53 -3.19
CA ALA A 134 5.27 11.68 -1.92
C ALA A 134 3.86 12.26 -2.10
N MET A 135 3.68 13.18 -3.04
CA MET A 135 2.35 13.71 -3.38
C MET A 135 1.47 12.61 -4.01
N MET A 136 2.00 11.89 -5.00
CA MET A 136 1.27 10.79 -5.65
C MET A 136 0.94 9.67 -4.66
N SER A 137 1.82 9.41 -3.70
CA SER A 137 1.57 8.43 -2.63
C SER A 137 0.45 8.84 -1.68
N ASP A 138 0.17 10.13 -1.57
CA ASP A 138 -0.98 10.64 -0.82
C ASP A 138 -2.28 10.48 -1.58
N ILE A 139 -2.27 10.85 -2.86
CA ILE A 139 -3.43 10.72 -3.75
C ILE A 139 -3.81 9.25 -3.94
N LEU A 140 -2.83 8.37 -4.15
CA LEU A 140 -3.04 6.93 -4.40
C LEU A 140 -3.03 6.08 -3.12
N SER A 141 -3.12 6.72 -1.95
CA SER A 141 -3.09 6.00 -0.66
C SER A 141 -4.34 5.15 -0.43
N GLU A 142 -5.46 5.57 -1.01
CA GLU A 142 -6.73 4.90 -0.80
C GLU A 142 -6.87 3.68 -1.72
N PRO A 143 -7.37 2.55 -1.19
CA PRO A 143 -7.70 1.40 -2.01
C PRO A 143 -8.85 1.76 -2.95
N TYR A 144 -8.88 1.10 -4.10
CA TYR A 144 -10.04 1.14 -4.98
C TYR A 144 -11.27 0.66 -4.22
N ASP A 145 -12.36 1.40 -4.33
CA ASP A 145 -13.63 0.99 -3.73
C ASP A 145 -14.34 0.11 -4.75
N ASP A 146 -14.48 -1.18 -4.45
CA ASP A 146 -15.11 -2.16 -5.35
C ASP A 146 -16.61 -1.85 -5.56
N LYS A 147 -17.19 -1.00 -4.71
CA LYS A 147 -18.60 -0.61 -4.72
C LYS A 147 -18.78 0.86 -5.06
N LYS A 148 -18.10 1.37 -6.09
CA LYS A 148 -18.49 2.67 -6.64
C LYS A 148 -19.90 2.54 -7.20
N ASP A 149 -20.84 3.21 -6.55
CA ASP A 149 -22.16 3.42 -7.11
C ASP A 149 -21.97 4.25 -8.40
N GLU A 150 -22.31 3.66 -9.55
CA GLU A 150 -22.16 4.32 -10.86
C GLU A 150 -22.97 5.63 -10.94
N THR A 151 -23.93 5.81 -10.02
CA THR A 151 -24.75 7.03 -9.94
C THR A 151 -24.09 8.17 -9.15
N GLU A 152 -23.04 7.91 -8.35
CA GLU A 152 -22.39 8.94 -7.55
C GLU A 152 -21.45 9.78 -8.43
N LYS A 153 -21.83 11.04 -8.66
CA LYS A 153 -20.98 12.01 -9.37
C LYS A 153 -19.65 12.16 -8.63
N TYR A 154 -18.55 12.07 -9.37
CA TYR A 154 -17.21 12.27 -8.81
C TYR A 154 -17.07 13.65 -8.18
N ASP A 155 -16.95 13.69 -6.85
CA ASP A 155 -16.58 14.88 -6.09
C ASP A 155 -15.09 14.78 -5.66
N PRO A 156 -14.21 15.64 -6.20
CA PRO A 156 -12.81 15.68 -5.82
C PRO A 156 -12.57 15.91 -4.33
N GLU A 157 -13.39 16.73 -3.67
CA GLU A 157 -13.22 17.06 -2.24
C GLU A 157 -13.68 15.91 -1.35
N ALA A 158 -14.79 15.26 -1.69
CA ALA A 158 -15.22 14.04 -1.02
C ALA A 158 -14.16 12.94 -1.13
N THR A 159 -13.54 12.80 -2.30
CA THR A 159 -12.49 11.81 -2.57
C THR A 159 -11.26 12.05 -1.71
N LYS A 160 -10.77 13.30 -1.60
CA LYS A 160 -9.61 13.64 -0.74
C LYS A 160 -9.81 13.31 0.74
N CYS A 161 -11.05 13.36 1.20
CA CYS A 161 -11.40 13.17 2.60
C CYS A 161 -11.90 11.77 2.94
N LYS A 162 -12.07 10.89 1.95
CA LYS A 162 -12.70 9.58 2.11
C LYS A 162 -11.93 8.68 3.09
N GLY A 163 -10.63 8.54 2.91
CA GLY A 163 -9.75 7.74 3.76
C GLY A 163 -9.60 8.31 5.16
N PHE A 164 -9.63 9.64 5.32
CA PHE A 164 -9.69 10.28 6.63
C PHE A 164 -11.02 10.00 7.33
N LYS A 165 -12.16 10.19 6.65
CA LYS A 165 -13.50 9.90 7.19
C LYS A 165 -13.63 8.44 7.61
N ARG A 166 -13.22 7.50 6.75
CA ARG A 166 -13.20 6.06 7.06
C ARG A 166 -12.33 5.75 8.27
N GLY A 167 -11.10 6.25 8.29
CA GLY A 167 -10.18 6.04 9.41
C GLY A 167 -10.73 6.56 10.73
N GLN A 168 -11.34 7.75 10.74
CA GLN A 168 -11.98 8.30 11.92
C GLN A 168 -13.24 7.53 12.33
N SER A 169 -14.08 7.11 11.39
CA SER A 169 -15.31 6.36 11.73
C SER A 169 -15.05 4.97 12.29
N GLU A 170 -13.99 4.29 11.84
CA GLU A 170 -13.59 2.98 12.37
C GLU A 170 -12.90 3.13 13.74
N ALA A 171 -12.04 4.15 13.87
CA ALA A 171 -11.22 4.35 15.06
C ALA A 171 -11.91 5.10 16.18
N CYS A 172 -12.97 5.85 15.92
CA CYS A 172 -13.70 6.61 16.94
C CYS A 172 -14.99 5.92 17.37
N LYS A 173 -15.27 5.99 18.66
CA LYS A 173 -16.60 5.76 19.24
C LYS A 173 -17.03 6.97 20.06
N CYS A 174 -18.31 7.25 20.10
CA CYS A 174 -18.85 8.33 20.91
C CYS A 174 -19.25 7.82 22.29
N VAL A 175 -18.82 8.51 23.34
CA VAL A 175 -19.14 8.18 24.74
C VAL A 175 -19.68 9.42 25.46
N PRO A 176 -20.52 9.27 26.50
CA PRO A 176 -20.98 10.39 27.31
C PRO A 176 -19.80 11.22 27.84
N LYS A 177 -19.92 12.55 27.84
CA LYS A 177 -18.84 13.46 28.28
C LYS A 177 -18.33 13.16 29.70
N LYS A 178 -19.19 12.64 30.58
CA LYS A 178 -18.85 12.24 31.96
C LYS A 178 -17.96 10.98 32.02
N GLU A 179 -18.08 10.10 31.03
CA GLU A 179 -17.35 8.82 30.96
C GLU A 179 -16.10 8.91 30.07
N TRP A 180 -15.93 10.02 29.34
CA TRP A 180 -14.88 10.18 28.34
C TRP A 180 -13.46 9.92 28.88
N GLN A 181 -13.14 10.41 30.08
CA GLN A 181 -11.83 10.17 30.68
C GLN A 181 -11.62 8.69 30.99
N SER A 182 -12.59 8.03 31.65
CA SER A 182 -12.53 6.61 31.98
C SER A 182 -12.46 5.71 30.73
N ALA A 183 -13.20 6.06 29.67
CA ALA A 183 -13.12 5.36 28.39
C ALA A 183 -11.74 5.52 27.73
N THR A 184 -11.14 6.72 27.85
CA THR A 184 -9.78 6.99 27.35
C THR A 184 -8.73 6.20 28.12
N GLU A 185 -8.82 6.13 29.45
CA GLU A 185 -7.95 5.30 30.29
C GLU A 185 -8.08 3.82 29.95
N THR A 186 -9.31 3.35 29.72
CA THR A 186 -9.58 1.98 29.29
C THR A 186 -8.90 1.67 27.94
N HIS A 187 -9.00 2.58 26.98
CA HIS A 187 -8.32 2.44 25.69
C HIS A 187 -6.79 2.44 25.84
N LEU A 188 -6.24 3.34 26.67
CA LEU A 188 -4.81 3.40 26.94
C LEU A 188 -4.30 2.12 27.65
N LYS A 189 -5.08 1.59 28.59
CA LYS A 189 -4.81 0.32 29.30
C LYS A 189 -4.81 -0.85 28.32
N ALA A 190 -5.79 -0.92 27.41
CA ALA A 190 -5.85 -1.95 26.37
C ALA A 190 -4.62 -1.88 25.45
N PHE A 191 -4.24 -0.66 25.03
CA PHE A 191 -3.05 -0.43 24.21
C PHE A 191 -1.77 -0.92 24.91
N TYR A 192 -1.54 -0.53 26.17
CA TYR A 192 -0.38 -1.00 26.94
C TYR A 192 -0.42 -2.50 27.21
N GLY A 193 -1.60 -3.09 27.46
CA GLY A 193 -1.76 -4.53 27.63
C GLY A 193 -1.28 -5.33 26.40
N LYS A 194 -1.51 -4.79 25.20
CA LYS A 194 -1.12 -5.41 23.93
C LYS A 194 0.35 -5.16 23.57
N PHE A 195 0.86 -3.93 23.76
CA PHE A 195 2.16 -3.53 23.20
C PHE A 195 3.25 -3.22 24.22
N ASN A 196 2.91 -2.89 25.47
CA ASN A 196 3.89 -2.55 26.52
C ASN A 196 3.37 -2.87 27.93
N LYS A 197 3.43 -4.15 28.31
CA LYS A 197 2.98 -4.64 29.64
C LYS A 197 3.78 -4.05 30.80
N GLU A 198 5.00 -3.56 30.57
CA GLU A 198 5.83 -2.94 31.62
C GLU A 198 5.27 -1.62 32.15
N LYS A 199 4.46 -0.93 31.34
CA LYS A 199 3.73 0.27 31.75
C LYS A 199 2.47 -0.03 32.56
N LEU A 200 2.14 -1.31 32.76
CA LEU A 200 1.07 -1.74 33.64
C LEU A 200 1.64 -2.29 34.96
N THR A 201 0.89 -2.10 36.05
CA THR A 201 1.12 -2.76 37.34
C THR A 201 0.74 -4.24 37.24
N LYS A 202 1.06 -5.04 38.26
CA LYS A 202 0.63 -6.46 38.34
C LYS A 202 -0.89 -6.62 38.30
N LYS A 203 -1.65 -5.57 38.67
CA LYS A 203 -3.12 -5.52 38.60
C LYS A 203 -3.65 -5.08 37.23
N GLY A 204 -2.76 -4.79 36.28
CA GLY A 204 -3.11 -4.27 34.96
C GLY A 204 -3.50 -2.80 34.96
N GLU A 205 -3.19 -2.03 36.00
CA GLU A 205 -3.42 -0.57 36.02
C GLU A 205 -2.24 0.16 35.41
N ILE A 206 -2.44 1.34 34.84
CA ILE A 206 -1.36 2.11 34.23
C ILE A 206 -0.45 2.66 35.35
N LYS A 207 0.86 2.50 35.20
CA LYS A 207 1.83 3.15 36.10
C LYS A 207 1.82 4.66 35.83
N ASP A 208 1.76 5.46 36.88
CA ASP A 208 1.89 6.92 36.81
C ASP A 208 0.81 7.63 35.97
N VAL A 209 -0.46 7.22 36.14
CA VAL A 209 -1.64 7.81 35.44
C VAL A 209 -1.65 9.34 35.55
N ASP A 210 -1.34 9.89 36.72
CA ASP A 210 -1.33 11.33 36.96
C ASP A 210 -0.27 12.06 36.13
N GLU A 211 0.91 11.47 35.91
CA GLU A 211 1.95 12.05 35.06
C GLU A 211 1.56 12.02 33.58
N VAL A 212 0.93 10.92 33.15
CA VAL A 212 0.40 10.79 31.78
C VAL A 212 -0.63 11.89 31.53
N TRP A 213 -1.61 12.06 32.42
CA TRP A 213 -2.62 13.12 32.28
C TRP A 213 -2.04 14.51 32.42
N LYS A 214 -1.08 14.74 33.30
CA LYS A 214 -0.40 16.03 33.40
C LYS A 214 0.27 16.44 32.08
N LYS A 215 0.82 15.48 31.33
CA LYS A 215 1.49 15.72 30.05
C LYS A 215 0.53 15.84 28.87
N TRP A 216 -0.54 15.03 28.86
CA TRP A 216 -1.37 14.81 27.67
C TRP A 216 -2.81 15.29 27.79
N LYS A 217 -3.23 15.88 28.91
CA LYS A 217 -4.58 16.45 29.05
C LYS A 217 -4.83 17.54 28.01
N GLY A 218 -5.89 17.36 27.22
CA GLY A 218 -6.24 18.18 26.06
C GLY A 218 -5.44 17.87 24.78
N LYS A 219 -4.54 16.89 24.82
CA LYS A 219 -3.70 16.41 23.70
C LYS A 219 -3.76 14.90 23.57
N GLU A 220 -4.90 14.32 23.88
CA GLU A 220 -5.11 12.88 23.90
C GLU A 220 -4.93 12.26 22.51
N PRO A 221 -5.42 12.86 21.40
CA PRO A 221 -5.15 12.34 20.05
C PRO A 221 -3.65 12.27 19.74
N GLU A 222 -2.88 13.31 20.11
CA GLU A 222 -1.43 13.33 19.91
C GLU A 222 -0.70 12.27 20.74
N MET A 223 -1.22 11.96 21.94
CA MET A 223 -0.70 10.87 22.77
C MET A 223 -0.84 9.52 22.04
N PHE A 224 -2.04 9.21 21.54
CA PHE A 224 -2.27 7.95 20.83
C PHE A 224 -1.51 7.87 19.51
N LEU A 225 -1.40 8.98 18.77
CA LEU A 225 -0.55 9.04 17.57
C LEU A 225 0.91 8.74 17.91
N ALA A 226 1.45 9.35 18.97
CA ALA A 226 2.83 9.11 19.39
C ALA A 226 3.06 7.66 19.84
N LEU A 227 2.09 7.07 20.53
CA LEU A 227 2.13 5.66 20.95
C LEU A 227 2.08 4.72 19.73
N ALA A 228 1.11 4.91 18.83
CA ALA A 228 0.97 4.09 17.64
C ALA A 228 2.20 4.21 16.72
N ALA A 229 2.76 5.42 16.56
CA ALA A 229 4.00 5.63 15.81
C ALA A 229 5.21 4.95 16.46
N LYS A 230 5.31 4.97 17.80
CA LYS A 230 6.39 4.29 18.54
C LYS A 230 6.33 2.77 18.40
N TYR A 231 5.13 2.20 18.40
CA TYR A 231 4.91 0.75 18.32
C TYR A 231 4.48 0.28 16.93
N LYS A 232 4.71 1.08 15.88
CA LYS A 232 4.14 0.86 14.54
C LYS A 232 4.37 -0.54 13.97
N ASP A 233 5.54 -1.14 14.22
CA ASP A 233 5.88 -2.47 13.69
C ASP A 233 5.01 -3.59 14.29
N LYS A 234 4.37 -3.35 15.42
CA LYS A 234 3.45 -4.28 16.11
C LYS A 234 2.00 -3.79 16.08
N ALA A 235 1.81 -2.48 16.12
CA ALA A 235 0.52 -1.84 16.28
C ALA A 235 -0.21 -1.61 14.95
N VAL A 236 0.50 -1.64 13.82
CA VAL A 236 -0.07 -1.44 12.49
C VAL A 236 -0.05 -2.73 11.69
N GLU A 237 -1.23 -3.12 11.20
CA GLU A 237 -1.37 -4.20 10.24
C GLU A 237 -1.07 -3.67 8.82
N ILE A 238 0.01 -4.15 8.20
CA ILE A 238 0.31 -3.79 6.81
C ILE A 238 -0.52 -4.67 5.88
N ARG A 239 -1.51 -4.08 5.22
CA ARG A 239 -2.40 -4.76 4.27
C ARG A 239 -1.88 -4.63 2.85
N GLN A 240 -2.17 -5.62 2.02
CA GLN A 240 -1.93 -5.53 0.58
C GLN A 240 -3.07 -4.72 -0.07
N LYS A 241 -2.72 -3.79 -0.96
CA LYS A 241 -3.74 -3.05 -1.71
C LYS A 241 -4.51 -4.02 -2.62
N PRO A 242 -5.84 -3.92 -2.71
CA PRO A 242 -6.59 -4.67 -3.70
C PRO A 242 -6.09 -4.33 -5.10
N LYS A 243 -5.97 -5.33 -5.97
CA LYS A 243 -5.59 -5.14 -7.37
C LYS A 243 -6.67 -4.27 -8.05
N PRO A 244 -6.31 -3.28 -8.89
CA PRO A 244 -7.31 -2.51 -9.61
C PRO A 244 -8.18 -3.44 -10.48
N PRO A 245 -9.46 -3.13 -10.70
CA PRO A 245 -10.29 -3.89 -11.62
C PRO A 245 -9.63 -3.89 -13.02
N PRO A 246 -9.76 -4.98 -13.79
CA PRO A 246 -9.25 -5.03 -15.16
C PRO A 246 -9.78 -3.84 -15.96
N TYR A 247 -8.90 -3.10 -16.63
CA TYR A 247 -9.31 -2.02 -17.52
C TYR A 247 -10.12 -2.61 -18.67
N LYS A 248 -11.41 -2.25 -18.72
CA LYS A 248 -12.25 -2.49 -19.90
C LYS A 248 -12.14 -1.23 -20.75
N PRO A 249 -11.50 -1.27 -21.93
CA PRO A 249 -11.51 -0.11 -22.81
C PRO A 249 -12.97 0.29 -23.05
N PRO A 250 -13.27 1.61 -23.13
CA PRO A 250 -14.58 2.07 -23.56
C PRO A 250 -14.98 1.29 -24.79
N LYS A 251 -16.19 0.73 -24.79
CA LYS A 251 -16.72 0.14 -26.03
C LYS A 251 -16.70 1.27 -27.03
N ASP A 252 -16.05 1.00 -28.16
CA ASP A 252 -15.93 1.95 -29.24
C ASP A 252 -17.35 2.11 -29.81
N ASP A 253 -18.11 3.04 -29.26
CA ASP A 253 -19.50 3.31 -29.61
C ASP A 253 -19.55 4.04 -30.96
N GLY A 254 -18.84 3.52 -31.98
CA GLY A 254 -18.96 3.81 -33.41
C GLY A 254 -18.97 5.27 -33.87
N GLY A 255 -18.65 6.24 -33.01
CA GLY A 255 -18.97 7.65 -33.21
C GLY A 255 -17.77 8.60 -33.25
N SER A 256 -16.54 8.11 -33.09
CA SER A 256 -15.36 8.94 -33.23
C SER A 256 -14.94 9.05 -34.70
N SER A 257 -15.72 9.82 -35.46
CA SER A 257 -15.26 10.48 -36.70
C SER A 257 -14.26 11.57 -36.31
N PHE A 258 -13.09 11.20 -35.81
CA PHE A 258 -11.90 12.05 -35.92
C PHE A 258 -11.38 11.84 -37.34
N SER A 259 -11.97 12.56 -38.29
CA SER A 259 -11.55 12.57 -39.69
C SER A 259 -10.10 13.07 -39.79
N ASP A 260 -9.27 12.23 -40.40
CA ASP A 260 -7.90 12.45 -40.85
C ASP A 260 -7.75 13.67 -41.80
N GLU A 261 -7.83 14.89 -41.26
CA GLU A 261 -7.45 16.11 -42.01
C GLU A 261 -6.38 16.93 -41.26
N ALA A 262 -5.20 16.35 -41.10
CA ALA A 262 -3.91 16.99 -40.80
C ALA A 262 -2.88 15.86 -40.60
N GLU A 263 -1.81 15.64 -41.36
CA GLU A 263 -0.99 16.48 -42.21
C GLU A 263 -0.24 15.54 -43.17
N ALA A 264 -0.32 15.81 -44.47
CA ALA A 264 0.77 15.54 -45.38
C ALA A 264 1.54 16.86 -45.48
N GLU A 265 2.85 16.85 -45.17
CA GLU A 265 3.95 17.52 -45.90
C GLU A 265 5.21 17.66 -45.01
N ALA A 266 6.34 17.17 -45.56
CA ALA A 266 7.74 17.50 -45.27
C ALA A 266 8.33 17.11 -43.89
N SER A 267 9.57 16.61 -43.72
CA SER A 267 10.77 16.42 -44.56
C SER A 267 11.71 15.51 -43.74
N ALA A 268 12.24 14.41 -44.28
CA ALA A 268 13.55 14.29 -44.95
C ALA A 268 14.78 14.77 -44.13
N ASP A 269 15.77 13.87 -44.07
CA ASP A 269 17.18 14.00 -43.69
C ASP A 269 17.60 13.99 -42.21
N ALA A 270 18.08 12.81 -41.76
CA ALA A 270 19.39 12.67 -41.11
C ALA A 270 19.78 11.19 -41.02
N ALA A 271 20.71 10.79 -41.89
CA ALA A 271 21.45 9.54 -41.81
C ALA A 271 22.42 9.58 -40.61
N ASN A 272 22.52 8.48 -39.86
CA ASN A 272 23.69 8.20 -39.03
C ASN A 272 23.95 6.69 -38.99
N GLU A 273 25.08 6.29 -39.61
CA GLU A 273 25.78 5.00 -39.54
C GLU A 273 26.12 4.64 -38.08
N GLU A 274 25.76 3.44 -37.63
CA GLU A 274 26.57 2.21 -37.63
C GLU A 274 27.50 2.06 -36.41
N ALA A 275 27.08 1.18 -35.50
CA ALA A 275 27.98 0.34 -34.69
C ALA A 275 27.23 -0.94 -34.32
N ALA A 276 27.40 -1.98 -35.15
CA ALA A 276 26.84 -3.30 -34.95
C ALA A 276 27.56 -4.02 -33.80
N GLU A 277 26.83 -4.25 -32.72
CA GLU A 277 27.19 -5.19 -31.64
C GLU A 277 26.58 -6.56 -32.00
N PRO A 278 27.30 -7.69 -31.85
CA PRO A 278 26.86 -8.98 -32.38
C PRO A 278 25.59 -9.47 -31.69
N GLU A 279 24.51 -9.57 -32.48
CA GLU A 279 23.24 -10.20 -32.09
C GLU A 279 23.48 -11.65 -31.65
N ALA A 280 23.20 -11.93 -30.39
CA ALA A 280 22.99 -13.29 -29.92
C ALA A 280 21.78 -13.88 -30.66
N PRO A 281 21.86 -15.12 -31.16
CA PRO A 281 20.79 -15.73 -31.94
C PRO A 281 19.48 -15.72 -31.15
N ALA A 282 18.44 -15.12 -31.74
CA ALA A 282 17.09 -15.14 -31.22
C ALA A 282 16.71 -16.59 -30.86
N PRO A 283 16.26 -16.86 -29.61
CA PRO A 283 15.82 -18.19 -29.24
C PRO A 283 14.63 -18.57 -30.14
N ALA A 284 14.79 -19.67 -30.87
CA ALA A 284 13.72 -20.24 -31.68
C ALA A 284 12.42 -20.33 -30.86
N PRO A 285 11.26 -20.05 -31.47
CA PRO A 285 9.98 -20.15 -30.77
C PRO A 285 9.87 -21.55 -30.15
N ALA A 286 9.69 -21.60 -28.83
CA ALA A 286 9.56 -22.81 -28.05
C ALA A 286 8.24 -23.53 -28.40
N SER A 287 8.19 -24.13 -29.58
CA SER A 287 7.09 -24.95 -30.05
C SER A 287 7.22 -26.32 -29.39
N GLY A 288 6.46 -26.52 -28.30
CA GLY A 288 6.29 -27.82 -27.69
C GLY A 288 6.05 -27.71 -26.20
N LEU A 289 4.88 -27.19 -25.79
CA LEU A 289 4.33 -27.62 -24.50
C LEU A 289 4.26 -29.15 -24.53
N ASP A 290 4.86 -29.79 -23.53
CA ASP A 290 4.73 -31.22 -23.39
C ASP A 290 3.25 -31.59 -23.20
N ASP A 291 2.89 -32.84 -23.44
CA ASP A 291 1.49 -33.25 -23.41
C ASP A 291 0.88 -33.10 -22.00
N GLU A 292 1.69 -33.16 -20.94
CA GLU A 292 1.26 -32.92 -19.56
C GLU A 292 0.89 -31.46 -19.33
N ASP A 293 1.70 -30.55 -19.85
CA ASP A 293 1.52 -29.11 -19.78
C ASP A 293 0.25 -28.68 -20.51
N ARG A 294 -0.04 -29.31 -21.66
CA ARG A 294 -1.26 -29.09 -22.44
C ARG A 294 -2.50 -29.60 -21.69
N ALA A 295 -2.41 -30.81 -21.12
CA ALA A 295 -3.50 -31.38 -20.33
C ALA A 295 -3.83 -30.52 -19.09
N PHE A 296 -2.81 -29.94 -18.45
CA PHE A 296 -3.02 -28.98 -17.35
C PHE A 296 -3.77 -27.72 -17.83
N GLU A 297 -3.36 -27.12 -18.96
CA GLU A 297 -4.00 -25.91 -19.49
C GLU A 297 -5.44 -26.17 -19.92
N GLU A 298 -5.71 -27.28 -20.59
CA GLU A 298 -7.07 -27.71 -20.97
C GLU A 298 -7.97 -27.89 -19.74
N LYS A 299 -7.46 -28.56 -18.69
CA LYS A 299 -8.23 -28.76 -17.45
C LYS A 299 -8.45 -27.44 -16.70
N ARG A 300 -7.46 -26.55 -16.68
CA ARG A 300 -7.60 -25.21 -16.09
C ARG A 300 -8.65 -24.38 -16.83
N GLN A 301 -8.64 -24.40 -18.16
CA GLN A 301 -9.62 -23.70 -18.99
C GLN A 301 -11.02 -24.26 -18.76
N SER A 302 -11.18 -25.58 -18.75
CA SER A 302 -12.46 -26.25 -18.46
C SER A 302 -13.06 -25.84 -17.11
N LEU A 303 -12.23 -25.70 -16.06
CA LEU A 303 -12.67 -25.21 -14.75
C LEU A 303 -13.07 -23.74 -14.79
N GLN A 304 -12.35 -22.90 -15.53
CA GLN A 304 -12.72 -21.48 -15.70
C GLN A 304 -14.05 -21.33 -16.44
N ASP A 305 -14.27 -22.09 -17.50
CA ASP A 305 -15.52 -22.07 -18.27
C ASP A 305 -16.70 -22.57 -17.42
N ARG A 306 -16.51 -23.68 -16.68
CA ARG A 306 -17.52 -24.19 -15.74
C ARG A 306 -17.85 -23.18 -14.64
N LYS A 307 -16.85 -22.48 -14.11
CA LYS A 307 -17.05 -21.45 -13.08
C LYS A 307 -17.81 -20.25 -13.64
N ALA A 308 -17.45 -19.80 -14.83
CA ALA A 308 -18.14 -18.69 -15.50
C ALA A 308 -19.61 -19.04 -15.75
N LYS A 309 -19.87 -20.26 -16.23
CA LYS A 309 -21.24 -20.77 -16.42
C LYS A 309 -22.02 -20.87 -15.11
N ALA A 310 -21.43 -21.40 -14.04
CA ALA A 310 -22.09 -21.46 -12.74
C ALA A 310 -22.43 -20.06 -12.19
N ALA A 311 -21.57 -19.06 -12.44
CA ALA A 311 -21.86 -17.68 -12.06
C ALA A 311 -22.97 -17.03 -12.91
N GLU A 312 -23.04 -17.37 -14.21
CA GLU A 312 -24.12 -16.93 -15.11
C GLU A 312 -25.47 -17.55 -14.72
N ASP A 313 -25.47 -18.82 -14.29
CA ASP A 313 -26.64 -19.55 -13.81
C ASP A 313 -27.04 -19.19 -12.35
N GLU A 314 -26.37 -18.21 -11.73
CA GLU A 314 -26.53 -17.81 -10.32
C GLU A 314 -26.31 -18.93 -9.29
N ASP A 315 -25.59 -20.01 -9.66
CA ASP A 315 -25.21 -21.12 -8.77
C ASP A 315 -23.86 -20.83 -8.09
N TYR A 316 -23.92 -19.97 -7.07
CA TYR A 316 -22.73 -19.52 -6.34
C TYR A 316 -22.04 -20.64 -5.55
N ASP A 317 -22.79 -21.62 -5.04
CA ASP A 317 -22.22 -22.76 -4.31
C ASP A 317 -21.37 -23.64 -5.23
N LEU A 318 -21.85 -23.89 -6.46
CA LEU A 318 -21.07 -24.59 -7.47
C LEU A 318 -19.85 -23.78 -7.92
N ALA A 319 -20.00 -22.46 -8.12
CA ALA A 319 -18.90 -21.59 -8.51
C ALA A 319 -17.76 -21.59 -7.46
N ASP A 320 -18.10 -21.60 -6.16
CA ASP A 320 -17.13 -21.69 -5.07
C ASP A 320 -16.47 -23.06 -4.99
N LYS A 321 -17.23 -24.15 -5.22
CA LYS A 321 -16.65 -25.50 -5.32
C LYS A 321 -15.64 -25.59 -6.46
N ILE A 322 -15.98 -25.06 -7.64
CA ILE A 322 -15.09 -25.06 -8.82
C ILE A 322 -13.85 -24.20 -8.56
N LYS A 323 -14.00 -23.07 -7.84
CA LYS A 323 -12.86 -22.25 -7.41
C LYS A 323 -11.90 -23.05 -6.51
N GLY A 324 -12.43 -23.89 -5.61
CA GLY A 324 -11.64 -24.83 -4.82
C GLY A 324 -10.91 -25.86 -5.68
N GLU A 325 -11.61 -26.49 -6.65
CA GLU A 325 -11.01 -27.43 -7.61
C GLU A 325 -9.87 -26.79 -8.43
N ALA A 326 -10.04 -25.52 -8.85
CA ALA A 326 -9.02 -24.78 -9.60
C ALA A 326 -7.79 -24.44 -8.75
N ALA A 327 -7.99 -24.09 -7.46
CA ALA A 327 -6.89 -23.85 -6.54
C ALA A 327 -6.07 -25.14 -6.28
N GLN A 328 -6.77 -26.26 -6.08
CA GLN A 328 -6.11 -27.56 -5.90
C GLN A 328 -5.34 -27.99 -7.15
N LEU A 329 -5.91 -27.80 -8.35
CA LEU A 329 -5.22 -28.09 -9.61
C LEU A 329 -3.92 -27.27 -9.77
N LEU A 330 -3.94 -25.99 -9.38
CA LEU A 330 -2.74 -25.14 -9.39
C LEU A 330 -1.68 -25.62 -8.39
N GLU A 331 -2.08 -26.01 -7.19
CA GLU A 331 -1.16 -26.53 -6.17
C GLU A 331 -0.47 -27.82 -6.64
N ASP A 332 -1.24 -28.76 -7.20
CA ASP A 332 -0.74 -30.02 -7.73
C ASP A 332 0.24 -29.81 -8.89
N GLU A 333 -0.04 -28.87 -9.80
CA GLU A 333 0.84 -28.52 -10.90
C GLU A 333 2.14 -27.88 -10.42
N VAL A 334 2.08 -26.95 -9.46
CA VAL A 334 3.29 -26.35 -8.87
C VAL A 334 4.16 -27.42 -8.22
N LYS A 335 3.55 -28.41 -7.56
CA LYS A 335 4.25 -29.55 -6.97
C LYS A 335 4.89 -30.44 -8.06
N ARG A 336 4.17 -30.77 -9.13
CA ARG A 336 4.69 -31.53 -10.28
C ARG A 336 5.89 -30.82 -10.92
N LEU A 337 5.75 -29.53 -11.23
CA LEU A 337 6.81 -28.74 -11.84
C LEU A 337 8.03 -28.59 -10.94
N LYS A 338 7.86 -28.45 -9.62
CA LYS A 338 8.99 -28.44 -8.67
C LYS A 338 9.75 -29.78 -8.69
N ALA A 339 9.03 -30.90 -8.73
CA ALA A 339 9.62 -32.23 -8.84
C ALA A 339 10.34 -32.42 -10.19
N LYS A 340 9.67 -32.10 -11.30
CA LYS A 340 10.23 -32.20 -12.66
C LYS A 340 11.48 -31.33 -12.83
N LYS A 341 11.48 -30.11 -12.30
CA LYS A 341 12.66 -29.25 -12.28
C LYS A 341 13.82 -29.87 -11.51
N ALA A 342 13.55 -30.46 -10.34
CA ALA A 342 14.59 -31.11 -9.54
C ALA A 342 15.16 -32.32 -10.29
N GLN A 343 14.33 -33.09 -10.98
CA GLN A 343 14.73 -34.18 -11.84
C GLN A 343 15.59 -33.69 -13.02
N SER A 344 15.14 -32.69 -13.78
CA SER A 344 15.95 -32.13 -14.88
C SER A 344 17.28 -31.56 -14.42
N ILE A 345 17.41 -31.06 -13.17
CA ILE A 345 18.71 -30.66 -12.62
C ILE A 345 19.59 -31.88 -12.33
N ALA A 346 19.02 -32.96 -11.82
CA ALA A 346 19.74 -34.20 -11.52
C ALA A 346 20.21 -34.91 -12.80
N ASP A 347 19.41 -34.84 -13.86
CA ASP A 347 19.71 -35.41 -15.19
C ASP A 347 20.58 -34.46 -16.06
N GLU A 348 21.06 -33.34 -15.49
CA GLU A 348 21.88 -32.31 -16.17
C GLU A 348 21.18 -31.62 -17.36
N GLU A 349 19.85 -31.71 -17.46
CA GLU A 349 18.99 -31.03 -18.43
C GLU A 349 18.69 -29.57 -18.04
N TYR A 350 19.74 -28.74 -17.95
CA TYR A 350 19.60 -27.37 -17.43
C TYR A 350 18.69 -26.45 -18.26
N ALA A 351 18.56 -26.70 -19.56
CA ALA A 351 17.66 -25.96 -20.43
C ALA A 351 16.18 -26.17 -20.02
N GLU A 352 15.80 -27.42 -19.75
CA GLU A 352 14.45 -27.77 -19.31
C GLU A 352 14.18 -27.25 -17.89
N ALA A 353 15.16 -27.39 -16.97
CA ALA A 353 15.05 -26.83 -15.63
C ALA A 353 14.83 -25.30 -15.63
N LYS A 354 15.47 -24.58 -16.57
CA LYS A 354 15.27 -23.12 -16.77
C LYS A 354 13.88 -22.81 -17.30
N ARG A 355 13.38 -23.58 -18.27
CA ARG A 355 12.01 -23.47 -18.80
C ARG A 355 10.97 -23.69 -17.71
N ILE A 356 11.12 -24.74 -16.90
CA ILE A 356 10.22 -25.04 -15.78
C ILE A 356 10.26 -23.93 -14.72
N LYS A 357 11.44 -23.35 -14.45
CA LYS A 357 11.57 -22.20 -13.53
C LYS A 357 10.75 -21.00 -14.02
N GLN A 358 10.78 -20.70 -15.32
CA GLN A 358 9.98 -19.61 -15.89
C GLN A 358 8.48 -19.90 -15.81
N ARG A 359 8.06 -21.15 -16.03
CA ARG A 359 6.65 -21.57 -15.88
C ARG A 359 6.17 -21.45 -14.42
N LEU A 360 6.97 -21.92 -13.45
CA LEU A 360 6.67 -21.76 -12.03
C LEU A 360 6.47 -20.28 -11.65
N ALA A 361 7.33 -19.38 -12.14
CA ALA A 361 7.21 -17.95 -11.89
C ALA A 361 5.89 -17.36 -12.45
N LYS A 362 5.35 -17.91 -13.55
CA LYS A 362 4.05 -17.49 -14.10
C LYS A 362 2.86 -18.02 -13.30
N LEU A 363 3.00 -19.16 -12.61
CA LEU A 363 1.92 -19.76 -11.80
C LEU A 363 1.86 -19.22 -10.37
N GLU A 364 2.97 -18.67 -9.85
CA GLU A 364 3.07 -18.11 -8.48
C GLU A 364 2.72 -16.59 -8.40
N LEU A 365 2.38 -15.94 -9.54
CA LEU A 365 1.95 -14.53 -9.65
C LEU A 365 0.41 -14.38 -9.60
#